data_AF-A0A7W4GSK6-F1
#
_entry.id   AF-A0A7W4GSK6-F1
#
_cell.length_a   1.000
_cell.length_b   1.000
_cell.length_c   1.000
_cell.angle_alpha   90.00
_cell.angle_beta   90.00
_cell.angle_gamma   90.00
#
_symmetry.space_group_name_H-M   'P 1'
#
loop_
_entity.id
_entity.type
_entity.pdbx_description
1 polymer ?
#
loop_
_entity_poly.entity_id
_entity_poly.type
_entity_poly.pdbx_seq_one_letter_code
_entity_poly.pdbx_strand_id
1 'polypeptide(L)'
;MKKLSITGVRVLSFLVNSFEKLFLSQDTFFKIAILIFSLVLSNLLFEVQSSYALKPTPSLSVSLLSAANIEINSDDIFNNPGNSISSPILFNVKTNNSTGFYVYPEIEKPYFMDITNPANSGKINNLTESDTYSHLTDLPENTFAGTKDCSPDHLNQLMTGWRSMPQIGATINSLQISQNTPTTDTGVKECFALGLHISNNLPVGTYQNKIIITAVANDYRTEANLISDSEFERKIASLLTAPVDSFNEIKHFERSLTAPTEATTVVHLEINEISDRTVLAWLDKDTQTLYYYSEAEKLYLNPDCSDMFSYFGVEYLDLRPFDSSKITNMNFMFANMYDAKEIDFSHFDTRSVTDM
;
A
#
# COMPACT_ATOMS: atom_id res chain seq x y z
N MET A 1 42.77 9.99 -13.92
CA MET A 1 41.34 9.94 -14.30
C MET A 1 40.51 10.12 -13.04
N LYS A 2 39.49 10.99 -13.06
CA LYS A 2 38.49 11.02 -11.98
C LYS A 2 37.41 10.00 -12.35
N LYS A 3 37.07 9.08 -11.45
CA LYS A 3 36.03 8.09 -11.68
C LYS A 3 34.95 8.30 -10.63
N LEU A 4 33.70 8.47 -11.05
CA LEU A 4 32.57 8.43 -10.14
C LEU A 4 31.94 7.04 -10.25
N SER A 5 31.69 6.41 -9.10
CA SER A 5 31.01 5.14 -9.03
C SER A 5 29.82 5.28 -8.08
N ILE A 6 28.62 5.16 -8.63
CA ILE A 6 27.41 4.95 -7.83
C ILE A 6 27.27 3.43 -7.75
N THR A 7 27.58 2.88 -6.58
CA THR A 7 27.42 1.45 -6.35
C THR A 7 26.20 1.20 -5.52
N GLY A 8 25.49 0.12 -5.83
CA GLY A 8 24.42 -0.33 -4.98
C GLY A 8 23.17 0.53 -5.07
N VAL A 9 22.74 0.87 -6.28
CA VAL A 9 21.34 1.26 -6.48
C VAL A 9 20.50 0.06 -6.03
N ARG A 10 19.80 0.24 -4.91
CA ARG A 10 18.97 -0.80 -4.29
C ARG A 10 17.53 -0.33 -4.31
N VAL A 11 16.67 -1.30 -4.46
CA VAL A 11 15.24 -1.07 -4.51
C VAL A 11 14.60 -1.88 -3.39
N LEU A 12 13.77 -1.24 -2.58
CA LEU A 12 13.11 -1.84 -1.42
C LEU A 12 11.60 -1.66 -1.57
N SER A 13 10.81 -2.69 -1.28
CA SER A 13 9.35 -2.59 -1.21
C SER A 13 8.83 -2.88 0.19
N PHE A 14 7.89 -2.07 0.65
CA PHE A 14 7.21 -2.24 1.93
C PHE A 14 5.68 -2.23 1.74
N LEU A 15 5.02 -3.26 2.28
CA LEU A 15 3.56 -3.33 2.39
C LEU A 15 3.15 -2.87 3.78
N VAL A 16 2.32 -1.82 3.86
CA VAL A 16 1.91 -1.22 5.14
C VAL A 16 1.01 -2.16 5.95
N ASN A 17 0.11 -2.90 5.29
CA ASN A 17 -0.88 -3.76 5.96
C ASN A 17 -0.31 -5.01 6.64
N SER A 18 0.96 -5.36 6.41
CA SER A 18 1.58 -6.53 7.05
C SER A 18 2.11 -6.24 8.47
N PHE A 19 2.03 -4.99 8.95
CA PHE A 19 2.76 -4.56 10.16
C PHE A 19 1.88 -4.09 11.33
N GLU A 20 0.56 -3.99 11.20
CA GLU A 20 -0.30 -3.45 12.29
C GLU A 20 -0.40 -4.32 13.55
N LYS A 21 0.13 -5.55 13.56
CA LYS A 21 0.18 -6.39 14.77
C LYS A 21 1.53 -6.44 15.50
N LEU A 22 2.49 -5.59 15.18
CA LEU A 22 3.69 -5.40 16.02
C LEU A 22 3.78 -3.98 16.56
N PHE A 23 3.18 -3.75 17.72
CA PHE A 23 3.54 -2.62 18.59
C PHE A 23 4.98 -2.82 19.08
N LEU A 24 5.95 -2.29 18.35
CA LEU A 24 7.33 -2.18 18.81
C LEU A 24 7.84 -0.76 18.58
N SER A 25 8.51 -0.22 19.59
CA SER A 25 9.12 1.11 19.54
C SER A 25 10.08 1.23 18.34
N GLN A 26 10.19 2.45 17.78
CA GLN A 26 11.02 2.77 16.61
C GLN A 26 12.45 2.21 16.66
N ASP A 27 13.02 2.05 17.85
CA ASP A 27 14.39 1.57 18.05
C ASP A 27 14.52 0.02 17.95
N THR A 28 13.39 -0.68 18.07
CA THR A 28 13.29 -2.14 17.91
C THR A 28 13.00 -2.53 16.45
N PHE A 29 12.35 -1.65 15.69
CA PHE A 29 12.05 -1.80 14.26
C PHE A 29 13.34 -1.97 13.42
N PHE A 30 14.37 -1.16 13.67
CA PHE A 30 15.64 -1.26 12.95
C PHE A 30 16.41 -2.54 13.25
N LYS A 31 16.31 -3.07 14.48
CA LYS A 31 17.00 -4.31 14.87
C LYS A 31 16.31 -5.56 14.31
N ILE A 32 14.99 -5.53 14.15
CA ILE A 32 14.21 -6.63 13.56
C ILE A 32 14.27 -6.62 12.03
N ALA A 33 14.31 -5.46 11.38
CA ALA A 33 14.50 -5.38 9.93
C ALA A 33 15.82 -6.04 9.49
N ILE A 34 16.90 -5.88 10.27
CA ILE A 34 18.18 -6.56 10.06
C ILE A 34 18.06 -8.08 10.33
N LEU A 35 17.28 -8.48 11.35
CA LEU A 35 17.09 -9.89 11.72
C LEU A 35 16.24 -10.66 10.69
N ILE A 36 15.20 -10.02 10.14
CA ILE A 36 14.39 -10.54 9.03
C ILE A 36 15.24 -10.64 7.76
N PHE A 37 16.14 -9.69 7.50
CA PHE A 37 17.06 -9.77 6.35
C PHE A 37 18.02 -10.97 6.43
N SER A 38 18.37 -11.44 7.64
CA SER A 38 19.10 -12.70 7.84
C SER A 38 18.24 -13.97 7.76
N LEU A 39 16.91 -13.88 7.93
CA LEU A 39 15.98 -15.01 7.87
C LEU A 39 15.36 -15.22 6.47
N VAL A 40 15.37 -14.20 5.60
CA VAL A 40 14.96 -14.32 4.18
C VAL A 40 15.93 -15.21 3.37
N LEU A 41 17.04 -15.67 3.97
CA LEU A 41 17.89 -16.72 3.40
C LEU A 41 17.45 -18.16 3.75
N SER A 42 16.39 -18.33 4.54
CA SER A 42 15.79 -19.64 4.81
C SER A 42 14.36 -19.68 4.30
N ASN A 43 14.11 -20.58 3.33
CA ASN A 43 12.79 -20.93 2.83
C ASN A 43 11.88 -21.50 3.95
N LEU A 44 11.30 -20.63 4.78
CA LEU A 44 10.15 -21.00 5.62
C LEU A 44 8.87 -20.55 4.93
N LEU A 45 8.33 -21.44 4.10
CA LEU A 45 6.93 -21.40 3.71
C LEU A 45 6.12 -21.89 4.92
N PHE A 46 5.42 -20.98 5.59
CA PHE A 46 4.32 -21.36 6.46
C PHE A 46 3.08 -21.56 5.58
N GLU A 47 2.73 -22.82 5.32
CA GLU A 47 1.43 -23.19 4.78
C GLU A 47 0.39 -23.04 5.90
N VAL A 48 -0.35 -21.93 5.90
CA VAL A 48 -1.63 -21.86 6.61
C VAL A 48 -2.67 -22.41 5.64
N GLN A 49 -2.98 -23.70 5.75
CA GLN A 49 -4.14 -24.28 5.07
C GLN A 49 -5.40 -23.86 5.83
N SER A 50 -5.93 -22.68 5.53
CA SER A 50 -7.33 -22.37 5.75
C SER A 50 -8.06 -22.53 4.42
N SER A 51 -9.10 -23.38 4.39
CA SER A 51 -9.88 -23.76 3.20
C SER A 51 -10.75 -22.64 2.59
N TYR A 52 -10.52 -21.39 2.99
CA TYR A 52 -11.20 -20.22 2.45
C TYR A 52 -10.30 -19.60 1.38
N ALA A 53 -10.80 -19.45 0.16
CA ALA A 53 -10.05 -18.88 -0.95
C ALA A 53 -9.44 -17.53 -0.52
N LEU A 54 -8.11 -17.45 -0.46
CA LEU A 54 -7.39 -16.22 -0.15
C LEU A 54 -7.69 -15.21 -1.25
N LYS A 55 -8.52 -14.21 -0.95
CA LYS A 55 -8.71 -13.06 -1.82
C LYS A 55 -7.38 -12.32 -1.99
N PRO A 56 -7.12 -11.70 -3.16
CA PRO A 56 -5.81 -11.15 -3.48
C PRO A 56 -5.40 -10.13 -2.41
N THR A 57 -4.31 -10.44 -1.70
CA THR A 57 -3.72 -9.51 -0.74
C THR A 57 -3.04 -8.37 -1.48
N PRO A 58 -3.08 -7.13 -0.93
CA PRO A 58 -2.27 -6.03 -1.45
C PRO A 58 -0.80 -6.46 -1.56
N SER A 59 -0.21 -6.17 -2.70
CA SER A 59 1.13 -6.57 -3.11
C SER A 59 1.85 -5.35 -3.66
N LEU A 60 3.17 -5.29 -3.44
CA LEU A 60 4.02 -4.24 -3.96
C LEU A 60 5.36 -4.86 -4.34
N SER A 61 5.78 -4.61 -5.56
CA SER A 61 7.08 -4.99 -6.06
C SER A 61 7.70 -3.83 -6.81
N VAL A 62 9.02 -3.79 -6.78
CA VAL A 62 9.80 -2.73 -7.39
C VAL A 62 11.07 -3.34 -7.95
N SER A 63 11.37 -3.03 -9.21
CA SER A 63 12.51 -3.62 -9.92
C SER A 63 13.28 -2.55 -10.67
N LEU A 64 14.61 -2.58 -10.56
CA LEU A 64 15.46 -1.69 -11.33
C LEU A 64 15.47 -2.09 -12.81
N LEU A 65 15.26 -1.12 -13.69
CA LEU A 65 15.35 -1.29 -15.15
C LEU A 65 16.71 -0.80 -15.68
N SER A 66 17.38 0.10 -14.96
CA SER A 66 18.75 0.55 -15.25
C SER A 66 19.81 -0.34 -14.57
N ALA A 67 21.09 -0.09 -14.85
CA ALA A 67 22.19 -0.79 -14.19
C ALA A 67 22.21 -0.50 -12.67
N ALA A 68 22.46 -1.53 -11.86
CA ALA A 68 22.54 -1.41 -10.40
C ALA A 68 23.81 -0.68 -9.91
N ASN A 69 24.82 -0.59 -10.77
CA ASN A 69 26.01 0.22 -10.57
C ASN A 69 26.17 1.14 -11.78
N ILE A 70 26.34 2.43 -11.52
CA ILE A 70 26.51 3.45 -12.55
C ILE A 70 27.92 4.00 -12.39
N GLU A 71 28.72 3.93 -13.46
CA GLU A 71 30.06 4.48 -13.50
C GLU A 71 30.10 5.65 -14.48
N ILE A 72 30.63 6.79 -14.03
CA ILE A 72 30.76 8.01 -14.83
C ILE A 72 32.22 8.42 -14.80
N ASN A 73 32.85 8.55 -15.96
CA ASN A 73 34.25 8.95 -16.05
C ASN A 73 34.37 10.46 -16.18
N SER A 74 35.53 11.01 -15.81
CA SER A 74 35.83 12.44 -15.96
C SER A 74 35.55 12.96 -17.37
N ASP A 75 35.87 12.15 -18.37
CA ASP A 75 35.77 12.54 -19.77
C ASP A 75 34.30 12.69 -20.19
N ASP A 76 33.41 11.86 -19.62
CA ASP A 76 31.95 11.96 -19.83
C ASP A 76 31.41 13.29 -19.27
N ILE A 77 32.05 13.85 -18.26
CA ILE A 77 31.63 15.10 -17.62
C ILE A 77 32.23 16.31 -18.33
N PHE A 78 33.54 16.32 -18.55
CA PHE A 78 34.26 17.48 -19.11
C PHE A 78 34.05 17.66 -20.62
N ASN A 79 33.53 16.65 -21.33
CA ASN A 79 33.07 16.80 -22.70
C ASN A 79 31.65 17.37 -22.82
N ASN A 80 30.91 17.48 -21.70
CA ASN A 80 29.56 18.04 -21.68
C ASN A 80 29.57 19.55 -21.37
N PRO A 81 28.62 20.33 -21.92
CA PRO A 81 28.49 21.75 -21.60
C PRO A 81 28.41 22.01 -20.09
N GLY A 82 29.23 22.96 -19.63
CA GLY A 82 29.26 23.37 -18.22
C GLY A 82 29.78 22.28 -17.26
N ASN A 83 30.57 21.32 -17.73
CA ASN A 83 31.15 20.24 -16.91
C ASN A 83 30.10 19.52 -16.05
N SER A 84 28.96 19.23 -16.66
CA SER A 84 27.79 18.68 -15.97
C SER A 84 27.24 17.46 -16.68
N ILE A 85 26.71 16.50 -15.92
CA ILE A 85 26.10 15.29 -16.48
C ILE A 85 24.93 14.81 -15.62
N SER A 86 23.88 14.32 -16.27
CA SER A 86 22.75 13.66 -15.62
C SER A 86 22.73 12.17 -15.95
N SER A 87 22.31 11.36 -14.98
CA SER A 87 22.10 9.93 -15.12
C SER A 87 20.69 9.55 -14.68
N PRO A 88 19.81 9.19 -15.64
CA PRO A 88 18.49 8.65 -15.34
C PRO A 88 18.59 7.27 -14.69
N ILE A 89 17.79 7.05 -13.64
CA ILE A 89 17.61 5.79 -12.92
C ILE A 89 16.18 5.35 -13.19
N LEU A 90 16.03 4.24 -13.90
CA LEU A 90 14.75 3.69 -14.32
C LEU A 90 14.37 2.53 -13.42
N PHE A 91 13.14 2.49 -12.98
CA PHE A 91 12.59 1.39 -12.20
C PHE A 91 11.13 1.14 -12.60
N ASN A 92 10.65 -0.07 -12.34
CA ASN A 92 9.26 -0.45 -12.53
C ASN A 92 8.65 -0.70 -11.16
N VAL A 93 7.45 -0.18 -10.93
CA VAL A 93 6.67 -0.43 -9.72
C VAL A 93 5.41 -1.20 -10.11
N LYS A 94 5.11 -2.30 -9.43
CA LYS A 94 3.86 -3.04 -9.62
C LYS A 94 3.16 -3.22 -8.29
N THR A 95 1.90 -2.82 -8.24
CA THR A 95 1.01 -3.02 -7.09
C THR A 95 -0.43 -3.29 -7.53
N ASN A 96 -1.13 -4.16 -6.80
CA ASN A 96 -2.58 -4.32 -6.86
C ASN A 96 -3.29 -3.56 -5.71
N ASN A 97 -2.57 -2.77 -4.90
CA ASN A 97 -3.19 -1.93 -3.89
C ASN A 97 -4.01 -0.84 -4.59
N SER A 98 -5.30 -0.78 -4.31
CA SER A 98 -6.23 0.14 -4.95
C SER A 98 -5.94 1.61 -4.62
N THR A 99 -5.27 1.87 -3.51
CA THR A 99 -4.84 3.23 -3.10
C THR A 99 -3.50 3.63 -3.70
N GLY A 100 -2.77 2.72 -4.34
CA GLY A 100 -1.50 2.99 -5.02
C GLY A 100 -0.27 2.94 -4.11
N PHE A 101 0.73 3.79 -4.38
CA PHE A 101 2.04 3.76 -3.72
C PHE A 101 2.78 5.11 -3.77
N TYR A 102 3.82 5.20 -2.95
CA TYR A 102 4.86 6.22 -3.01
C TYR A 102 6.25 5.60 -3.28
N VAL A 103 7.10 6.35 -3.98
CA VAL A 103 8.52 6.04 -4.14
C VAL A 103 9.37 7.20 -3.61
N TYR A 104 10.41 6.85 -2.87
CA TYR A 104 11.34 7.74 -2.18
C TYR A 104 12.76 7.47 -2.68
N PRO A 105 13.29 8.32 -3.58
CA PRO A 105 14.71 8.35 -3.90
C PRO A 105 15.49 8.98 -2.76
N GLU A 106 16.51 8.28 -2.25
CA GLU A 106 17.29 8.68 -1.08
C GLU A 106 18.78 8.38 -1.27
N ILE A 107 19.64 9.07 -0.50
CA ILE A 107 21.09 8.85 -0.46
C ILE A 107 21.56 8.35 0.91
N GLU A 108 22.59 7.49 0.91
CA GLU A 108 23.22 7.01 2.15
C GLU A 108 24.04 8.11 2.84
N LYS A 109 24.76 8.93 2.07
CA LYS A 109 25.65 9.97 2.59
C LYS A 109 25.38 11.32 1.93
N PRO A 110 25.58 12.46 2.61
CA PRO A 110 25.33 13.79 2.05
C PRO A 110 26.39 14.22 1.03
N TYR A 111 27.35 13.36 0.71
CA TYR A 111 28.43 13.63 -0.22
C TYR A 111 28.96 12.34 -0.82
N PHE A 112 29.50 12.42 -2.04
CA PHE A 112 30.41 11.41 -2.55
C PHE A 112 31.81 11.65 -2.01
N MET A 113 32.50 10.57 -1.63
CA MET A 113 33.86 10.62 -1.08
C MET A 113 34.79 9.66 -1.80
N ASP A 114 36.07 10.02 -1.86
CA ASP A 114 37.09 9.15 -2.46
C ASP A 114 37.28 7.88 -1.62
N ILE A 115 37.16 6.72 -2.27
CA ILE A 115 37.31 5.40 -1.63
C ILE A 115 38.69 4.80 -1.83
N THR A 116 39.52 5.40 -2.69
CA THR A 116 40.84 4.88 -3.05
C THR A 116 41.97 5.52 -2.25
N ASN A 117 41.80 6.78 -1.84
CA ASN A 117 42.79 7.52 -1.07
C ASN A 117 42.15 8.19 0.16
N PRO A 118 42.34 7.63 1.38
CA PRO A 118 41.79 8.21 2.61
C PRO A 118 42.32 9.62 2.94
N ALA A 119 43.47 10.02 2.40
CA ALA A 119 44.02 11.36 2.58
C ALA A 119 43.40 12.40 1.64
N ASN A 120 42.66 11.97 0.62
CA ASN A 120 41.93 12.86 -0.27
C ASN A 120 40.66 13.37 0.42
N SER A 121 40.63 14.66 0.75
CA SER A 121 39.46 15.31 1.37
C SER A 121 38.45 15.86 0.36
N GLY A 122 38.62 15.59 -0.94
CA GLY A 122 37.68 15.98 -1.98
C GLY A 122 36.29 15.42 -1.71
N LYS A 123 35.26 16.22 -1.98
CA LYS A 123 33.85 15.82 -1.85
C LYS A 123 33.04 16.37 -3.01
N ILE A 124 32.03 15.60 -3.40
CA ILE A 124 30.93 16.08 -4.24
C ILE A 124 29.72 16.19 -3.32
N ASN A 125 29.35 17.40 -2.92
CA ASN A 125 28.36 17.63 -1.88
C ASN A 125 26.94 17.59 -2.43
N ASN A 126 26.01 17.09 -1.63
CA ASN A 126 24.59 17.33 -1.88
C ASN A 126 24.29 18.84 -1.75
N LEU A 127 23.24 19.32 -2.40
CA LEU A 127 22.80 20.69 -2.24
C LEU A 127 22.30 20.96 -0.79
N THR A 128 22.51 22.17 -0.30
CA THR A 128 21.88 22.66 0.94
C THR A 128 20.39 22.91 0.71
N GLU A 129 19.54 22.54 1.68
CA GLU A 129 18.08 22.53 1.51
C GLU A 129 17.47 23.95 1.43
N SER A 130 16.97 24.32 0.24
CA SER A 130 15.92 25.33 -0.03
C SER A 130 15.80 25.60 -1.53
N ASP A 131 16.88 25.38 -2.28
CA ASP A 131 17.01 25.89 -3.64
C ASP A 131 16.56 24.86 -4.69
N THR A 132 15.89 25.36 -5.72
CA THR A 132 15.53 24.61 -6.92
C THR A 132 16.18 25.25 -8.11
N TYR A 133 16.96 24.48 -8.87
CA TYR A 133 17.69 24.96 -10.04
C TYR A 133 17.02 24.50 -11.33
N SER A 134 16.89 25.42 -12.28
CA SER A 134 16.29 25.15 -13.58
C SER A 134 17.21 24.32 -14.48
N HIS A 135 18.52 24.56 -14.42
CA HIS A 135 19.49 23.83 -15.22
C HIS A 135 20.60 23.22 -14.37
N LEU A 136 21.15 22.10 -14.84
CA LEU A 136 22.20 21.39 -14.11
C LEU A 136 23.51 22.22 -14.02
N THR A 137 23.74 23.10 -14.99
CA THR A 137 24.90 24.01 -15.01
C THR A 137 24.78 25.15 -14.00
N ASP A 138 23.60 25.38 -13.43
CA ASP A 138 23.36 26.46 -12.45
C ASP A 138 23.75 26.04 -11.02
N LEU A 139 24.02 24.74 -10.82
CA LEU A 139 24.41 24.23 -9.51
C LEU A 139 25.78 24.79 -9.11
N PRO A 140 26.10 24.87 -7.81
CA PRO A 140 27.46 25.12 -7.36
C PRO A 140 28.41 24.02 -7.85
N GLU A 141 29.67 24.38 -8.10
CA GLU A 141 30.70 23.41 -8.49
C GLU A 141 30.91 22.32 -7.42
N ASN A 142 31.22 21.11 -7.87
CA ASN A 142 31.43 19.93 -7.03
C ASN A 142 30.20 19.58 -6.19
N THR A 143 29.02 19.65 -6.80
CA THR A 143 27.77 19.24 -6.18
C THR A 143 27.02 18.21 -7.00
N PHE A 144 26.05 17.57 -6.34
CA PHE A 144 25.08 16.71 -6.98
C PHE A 144 23.67 17.02 -6.49
N ALA A 145 22.68 16.69 -7.32
CA ALA A 145 21.27 16.92 -7.06
C ALA A 145 20.41 15.81 -7.68
N GLY A 146 19.15 15.77 -7.26
CA GLY A 146 18.14 14.90 -7.85
C GLY A 146 17.05 15.70 -8.56
N THR A 147 16.40 15.07 -9.53
CA THR A 147 15.13 15.55 -10.10
C THR A 147 14.20 14.40 -10.43
N LYS A 148 12.90 14.68 -10.36
CA LYS A 148 11.82 13.80 -10.86
C LYS A 148 11.32 14.23 -12.25
N ASP A 149 11.88 15.30 -12.82
CA ASP A 149 11.60 15.76 -14.18
C ASP A 149 12.32 14.88 -15.21
N CYS A 150 12.06 13.58 -15.13
CA CYS A 150 12.63 12.56 -16.00
C CYS A 150 11.51 11.74 -16.64
N SER A 151 11.65 11.42 -17.92
CA SER A 151 10.76 10.51 -18.63
C SER A 151 11.46 9.18 -18.93
N PRO A 152 10.86 8.03 -18.59
CA PRO A 152 11.34 6.72 -19.02
C PRO A 152 11.45 6.56 -20.55
N ASP A 153 10.67 7.34 -21.31
CA ASP A 153 10.61 7.27 -22.78
C ASP A 153 11.46 8.35 -23.47
N HIS A 154 11.93 9.37 -22.72
CA HIS A 154 12.73 10.49 -23.25
C HIS A 154 13.96 10.78 -22.38
N LEU A 155 14.93 9.84 -22.37
CA LEU A 155 16.13 9.92 -21.52
C LEU A 155 17.08 11.09 -21.82
N ASN A 156 16.98 11.68 -23.02
CA ASN A 156 17.81 12.79 -23.46
C ASN A 156 17.13 14.16 -23.34
N GLN A 157 15.96 14.24 -22.69
CA GLN A 157 15.28 15.51 -22.50
C GLN A 157 16.07 16.42 -21.56
N LEU A 158 15.95 17.73 -21.77
CA LEU A 158 16.45 18.71 -20.81
C LEU A 158 15.63 18.60 -19.53
N MET A 159 16.29 18.20 -18.44
CA MET A 159 15.66 18.05 -17.13
C MET A 159 15.82 19.33 -16.32
N THR A 160 14.77 19.68 -15.58
CA THR A 160 14.72 20.87 -14.73
C THR A 160 14.39 20.50 -13.28
N GLY A 161 14.28 21.49 -12.40
CA GLY A 161 13.84 21.26 -11.03
C GLY A 161 14.84 20.47 -10.19
N TRP A 162 16.13 20.71 -10.40
CA TRP A 162 17.22 20.07 -9.66
C TRP A 162 17.24 20.56 -8.21
N ARG A 163 17.24 19.62 -7.26
CA ARG A 163 17.15 19.92 -5.82
C ARG A 163 18.00 18.98 -4.99
N SER A 164 18.16 19.33 -3.72
CA SER A 164 18.82 18.47 -2.74
C SER A 164 18.18 17.08 -2.67
N MET A 165 19.02 16.05 -2.61
CA MET A 165 18.60 14.67 -2.43
C MET A 165 18.35 14.36 -0.95
N PRO A 166 17.16 13.86 -0.58
CA PRO A 166 16.87 13.44 0.79
C PRO A 166 17.78 12.30 1.24
N GLN A 167 18.22 12.34 2.50
CA GLN A 167 18.95 11.23 3.11
C GLN A 167 18.00 10.19 3.67
N ILE A 168 18.46 8.94 3.82
CA ILE A 168 17.70 7.89 4.49
C ILE A 168 17.23 8.37 5.86
N GLY A 169 15.92 8.28 6.11
CA GLY A 169 15.31 8.70 7.38
C GLY A 169 14.97 10.19 7.47
N ALA A 170 15.08 10.95 6.37
CA ALA A 170 14.57 12.31 6.29
C ALA A 170 13.05 12.34 6.53
N THR A 171 12.56 13.33 7.27
CA THR A 171 11.12 13.50 7.55
C THR A 171 10.32 14.02 6.36
N ILE A 172 11.01 14.58 5.36
CA ILE A 172 10.44 15.07 4.12
C ILE A 172 11.25 14.55 2.94
N ASN A 173 10.57 14.12 1.87
CA ASN A 173 11.21 13.74 0.63
C ASN A 173 10.67 14.61 -0.51
N SER A 174 11.43 15.64 -0.89
CA SER A 174 11.00 16.55 -1.95
C SER A 174 10.86 15.81 -3.30
N LEU A 175 11.67 14.77 -3.52
CA LEU A 175 11.77 13.98 -4.74
C LEU A 175 10.80 12.78 -4.77
N GLN A 176 9.82 12.74 -3.88
CA GLN A 176 8.79 11.71 -3.83
C GLN A 176 8.01 11.64 -5.15
N ILE A 177 7.77 10.40 -5.58
CA ILE A 177 6.92 10.03 -6.71
C ILE A 177 5.70 9.31 -6.13
N SER A 178 4.50 9.58 -6.65
CA SER A 178 3.24 9.08 -6.10
C SER A 178 2.30 8.60 -7.19
N GLN A 179 1.67 7.45 -6.97
CA GLN A 179 0.56 6.94 -7.76
C GLN A 179 -0.60 6.64 -6.80
N ASN A 180 -1.81 7.09 -7.13
CA ASN A 180 -2.99 6.94 -6.26
C ASN A 180 -3.97 5.87 -6.77
N THR A 181 -3.47 4.94 -7.57
CA THR A 181 -4.26 3.88 -8.22
C THR A 181 -3.41 2.60 -8.29
N PRO A 182 -4.03 1.42 -8.42
CA PRO A 182 -3.27 0.21 -8.71
C PRO A 182 -2.60 0.32 -10.08
N THR A 183 -1.59 -0.53 -10.31
CA THR A 183 -0.89 -0.61 -11.60
C THR A 183 -1.48 -1.73 -12.45
N THR A 184 -1.22 -1.70 -13.76
CA THR A 184 -1.48 -2.84 -14.64
C THR A 184 -0.60 -4.04 -14.29
N ASP A 185 -0.85 -5.19 -14.91
CA ASP A 185 -0.06 -6.41 -14.68
C ASP A 185 1.44 -6.25 -15.02
N THR A 186 1.80 -5.29 -15.87
CA THR A 186 3.19 -4.98 -16.22
C THR A 186 3.86 -4.00 -15.25
N GLY A 187 3.10 -3.39 -14.34
CA GLY A 187 3.57 -2.28 -13.52
C GLY A 187 3.60 -0.94 -14.28
N VAL A 188 4.12 0.08 -13.62
CA VAL A 188 4.38 1.42 -14.16
C VAL A 188 5.88 1.69 -14.15
N LYS A 189 6.40 2.18 -15.28
CA LYS A 189 7.79 2.64 -15.39
C LYS A 189 7.90 4.03 -14.81
N GLU A 190 8.85 4.20 -13.92
CA GLU A 190 9.14 5.45 -13.25
C GLU A 190 10.60 5.84 -13.46
N CYS A 191 10.87 7.13 -13.38
CA CYS A 191 12.22 7.66 -13.50
C CYS A 191 12.55 8.66 -12.40
N PHE A 192 13.78 8.56 -11.92
CA PHE A 192 14.45 9.58 -11.12
C PHE A 192 15.82 9.86 -11.77
N ALA A 193 16.29 11.10 -11.81
CA ALA A 193 17.60 11.41 -12.36
C ALA A 193 18.54 12.03 -11.32
N LEU A 194 19.79 11.57 -11.32
CA LEU A 194 20.89 12.17 -10.58
C LEU A 194 21.67 13.12 -11.49
N GLY A 195 21.94 14.33 -11.02
CA GLY A 195 22.71 15.33 -11.73
C GLY A 195 24.01 15.65 -10.99
N LEU A 196 25.07 15.91 -11.73
CA LEU A 196 26.40 16.23 -11.23
C LEU A 196 26.93 17.49 -11.93
N HIS A 197 27.47 18.43 -11.17
CA HIS A 197 28.23 19.55 -11.69
C HIS A 197 29.62 19.55 -11.05
N ILE A 198 30.66 19.23 -11.85
CA ILE A 198 31.99 18.94 -11.33
C ILE A 198 33.01 19.92 -11.91
N SER A 199 33.84 20.47 -11.05
CA SER A 199 34.93 21.36 -11.45
C SER A 199 36.23 20.62 -11.75
N ASN A 200 37.15 21.35 -12.41
CA ASN A 200 38.53 20.90 -12.56
C ASN A 200 39.28 20.83 -11.22
N ASN A 201 38.84 21.56 -10.20
CA ASN A 201 39.49 21.67 -8.89
C ASN A 201 39.25 20.45 -7.98
N LEU A 202 38.29 19.58 -8.29
CA LEU A 202 38.07 18.34 -7.53
C LEU A 202 39.32 17.44 -7.64
N PRO A 203 39.95 16.99 -6.53
CA PRO A 203 41.11 16.12 -6.61
C PRO A 203 40.82 14.82 -7.38
N VAL A 204 41.86 14.27 -8.02
CA VAL A 204 41.75 12.99 -8.71
C VAL A 204 41.48 11.88 -7.71
N GLY A 205 40.45 11.06 -7.97
CA GLY A 205 40.04 9.98 -7.08
C GLY A 205 38.86 9.19 -7.63
N THR A 206 38.46 8.16 -6.89
CA THR A 206 37.24 7.38 -7.16
C THR A 206 36.18 7.73 -6.13
N TYR A 207 35.19 8.53 -6.52
CA TYR A 207 34.15 9.03 -5.61
C TYR A 207 32.96 8.06 -5.57
N GLN A 208 32.46 7.73 -4.38
CA GLN A 208 31.37 6.77 -4.21
C GLN A 208 30.29 7.25 -3.24
N ASN A 209 29.04 6.92 -3.58
CA ASN A 209 27.86 7.00 -2.72
C ASN A 209 26.85 5.92 -3.14
N LYS A 210 25.81 5.71 -2.33
CA LYS A 210 24.70 4.80 -2.64
C LYS A 210 23.39 5.57 -2.75
N ILE A 211 22.57 5.13 -3.69
CA ILE A 211 21.20 5.62 -3.88
C ILE A 211 20.25 4.48 -3.53
N ILE A 212 19.25 4.78 -2.71
CA ILE A 212 18.20 3.84 -2.30
C ILE A 212 16.90 4.33 -2.91
N ILE A 213 16.18 3.44 -3.57
CA ILE A 213 14.82 3.69 -4.08
C ILE A 213 13.87 2.86 -3.22
N THR A 214 13.12 3.52 -2.35
CA THR A 214 12.17 2.86 -1.45
C THR A 214 10.76 3.05 -1.98
N ALA A 215 10.05 1.95 -2.28
CA ALA A 215 8.64 1.95 -2.61
C ALA A 215 7.81 1.53 -1.39
N VAL A 216 6.77 2.31 -1.07
CA VAL A 216 5.85 2.04 0.04
C VAL A 216 4.43 2.07 -0.49
N ALA A 217 3.66 1.03 -0.20
CA ALA A 217 2.25 0.99 -0.59
C ALA A 217 1.46 2.03 0.21
N ASN A 218 0.44 2.62 -0.39
CA ASN A 218 -0.44 3.53 0.34
C ASN A 218 -1.23 2.76 1.41
N ASP A 219 -1.62 3.47 2.48
CA ASP A 219 -2.45 2.89 3.53
C ASP A 219 -3.77 2.39 2.94
N TYR A 220 -4.12 1.14 3.24
CA TYR A 220 -5.29 0.48 2.66
C TYR A 220 -6.07 -0.22 3.73
N ARG A 221 -7.31 0.23 3.98
CA ARG A 221 -8.21 -0.47 4.88
C ARG A 221 -8.99 -1.51 4.12
N THR A 222 -8.85 -2.76 4.54
CA THR A 222 -9.57 -3.89 3.97
C THR A 222 -11.06 -3.73 4.22
N GLU A 223 -11.86 -3.87 3.16
CA GLU A 223 -13.31 -3.78 3.22
C GLU A 223 -13.99 -5.09 2.85
N ALA A 224 -15.16 -5.33 3.45
CA ALA A 224 -16.11 -6.30 2.94
C ALA A 224 -17.49 -5.66 2.78
N ASN A 225 -18.09 -5.89 1.61
CA ASN A 225 -19.36 -5.33 1.20
C ASN A 225 -20.37 -6.48 1.16
N LEU A 226 -21.47 -6.36 1.91
CA LEU A 226 -22.50 -7.41 1.94
C LEU A 226 -23.22 -7.52 0.58
N ILE A 227 -23.66 -8.73 0.24
CA ILE A 227 -24.62 -8.99 -0.85
C ILE A 227 -25.96 -8.31 -0.56
N SER A 228 -26.73 -7.99 -1.60
CA SER A 228 -28.03 -7.32 -1.51
C SER A 228 -29.19 -8.31 -1.34
N ASP A 229 -30.37 -7.76 -1.01
CA ASP A 229 -31.70 -8.27 -1.33
C ASP A 229 -31.99 -9.76 -0.97
N SER A 230 -32.87 -10.38 -1.75
CA SER A 230 -33.14 -11.81 -1.81
C SER A 230 -31.91 -12.72 -1.81
N GLU A 231 -30.73 -12.27 -2.26
CA GLU A 231 -29.52 -13.09 -2.18
C GLU A 231 -29.08 -13.30 -0.73
N PHE A 232 -29.07 -12.24 0.07
CA PHE A 232 -28.78 -12.30 1.50
C PHE A 232 -29.72 -13.26 2.21
N GLU A 233 -31.03 -13.05 2.02
CA GLU A 233 -32.08 -13.89 2.58
C GLU A 233 -31.96 -15.36 2.15
N ARG A 234 -31.75 -15.62 0.86
CA ARG A 234 -31.63 -16.97 0.31
C ARG A 234 -30.43 -17.72 0.88
N LYS A 235 -29.30 -17.03 1.10
CA LYS A 235 -28.13 -17.65 1.73
C LYS A 235 -28.41 -18.01 3.17
N ILE A 236 -29.01 -17.11 3.95
CA ILE A 236 -29.37 -17.40 5.33
C ILE A 236 -30.41 -18.52 5.40
N ALA A 237 -31.41 -18.52 4.52
CA ALA A 237 -32.43 -19.55 4.44
C ALA A 237 -31.84 -20.94 4.19
N SER A 238 -30.68 -21.05 3.50
CA SER A 238 -30.01 -22.33 3.30
C SER A 238 -29.42 -22.95 4.58
N LEU A 239 -29.30 -22.18 5.67
CA LEU A 239 -28.90 -22.66 7.00
C LEU A 239 -30.08 -23.24 7.80
N LEU A 240 -31.32 -23.00 7.34
CA LEU A 240 -32.56 -23.41 8.02
C LEU A 240 -33.00 -24.81 7.58
N THR A 241 -33.74 -25.48 8.46
CA THR A 241 -34.09 -26.91 8.30
C THR A 241 -35.50 -27.19 7.76
N ALA A 242 -36.38 -26.19 7.65
CA ALA A 242 -37.79 -26.37 7.29
C ALA A 242 -38.27 -25.42 6.16
N PRO A 243 -39.33 -25.79 5.39
CA PRO A 243 -39.97 -24.88 4.44
C PRO A 243 -40.75 -23.78 5.19
N VAL A 244 -40.26 -22.55 4.98
CA VAL A 244 -40.62 -21.20 5.46
C VAL A 244 -42.07 -20.96 5.93
N ASP A 245 -42.20 -20.70 7.23
CA ASP A 245 -42.98 -19.57 7.77
C ASP A 245 -42.00 -18.66 8.54
N SER A 246 -41.39 -17.71 7.82
CA SER A 246 -40.49 -16.62 8.28
C SER A 246 -39.20 -17.04 9.00
N PHE A 247 -38.20 -16.15 9.03
CA PHE A 247 -36.91 -16.29 9.72
C PHE A 247 -37.06 -16.33 11.26
N ASN A 248 -38.14 -16.92 11.78
CA ASN A 248 -38.49 -17.03 13.20
C ASN A 248 -37.54 -17.91 14.00
N GLU A 249 -36.82 -18.82 13.33
CA GLU A 249 -35.77 -19.63 13.94
C GLU A 249 -34.57 -18.79 14.38
N ILE A 250 -34.41 -17.58 13.82
CA ILE A 250 -33.30 -16.67 14.11
C ILE A 250 -33.78 -15.60 15.09
N LYS A 251 -33.31 -15.67 16.34
CA LYS A 251 -33.63 -14.72 17.41
C LYS A 251 -32.56 -13.66 17.63
N HIS A 252 -31.32 -13.93 17.23
CA HIS A 252 -30.20 -13.02 17.42
C HIS A 252 -29.35 -12.95 16.14
N PHE A 253 -28.91 -11.76 15.76
CA PHE A 253 -27.91 -11.55 14.71
C PHE A 253 -26.72 -10.78 15.27
N GLU A 254 -25.57 -11.44 15.35
CA GLU A 254 -24.44 -10.96 16.15
C GLU A 254 -23.09 -11.22 15.49
N ARG A 255 -22.12 -10.35 15.77
CA ARG A 255 -20.73 -10.57 15.34
C ARG A 255 -20.03 -11.56 16.26
N SER A 256 -19.45 -12.60 15.69
CA SER A 256 -18.46 -13.43 16.38
C SER A 256 -17.08 -12.78 16.34
N LEU A 257 -16.36 -12.84 17.46
CA LEU A 257 -14.96 -12.39 17.55
C LEU A 257 -13.95 -13.45 17.09
N THR A 258 -14.40 -14.67 16.87
CA THR A 258 -13.58 -15.80 16.42
C THR A 258 -14.17 -16.43 15.16
N ALA A 259 -13.30 -16.90 14.27
CA ALA A 259 -13.72 -17.62 13.08
C ALA A 259 -14.53 -18.87 13.44
N PRO A 260 -15.49 -19.29 12.59
CA PRO A 260 -16.20 -20.55 12.78
C PRO A 260 -15.22 -21.73 12.70
N THR A 261 -15.58 -22.85 13.35
CA THR A 261 -14.78 -24.07 13.25
C THR A 261 -14.90 -24.71 11.86
N GLU A 262 -13.91 -25.50 11.44
CA GLU A 262 -13.92 -26.14 10.11
C GLU A 262 -15.15 -27.05 9.87
N ALA A 263 -15.74 -27.59 10.94
CA ALA A 263 -16.93 -28.44 10.86
C ALA A 263 -18.25 -27.65 10.74
N THR A 264 -18.22 -26.33 10.96
CA THR A 264 -19.41 -25.49 10.93
C THR A 264 -19.88 -25.27 9.49
N THR A 265 -21.17 -25.52 9.22
CA THR A 265 -21.77 -25.13 7.94
C THR A 265 -21.90 -23.61 7.89
N VAL A 266 -21.22 -22.99 6.93
CA VAL A 266 -21.19 -21.53 6.75
C VAL A 266 -21.75 -21.11 5.40
N VAL A 267 -22.24 -19.88 5.32
CA VAL A 267 -22.53 -19.18 4.07
C VAL A 267 -21.67 -17.92 3.95
N HIS A 268 -21.46 -17.49 2.71
CA HIS A 268 -20.69 -16.29 2.37
C HIS A 268 -21.62 -15.13 2.07
N LEU A 269 -21.57 -14.07 2.88
CA LEU A 269 -22.44 -12.90 2.76
C LEU A 269 -21.77 -11.72 2.05
N GLU A 270 -20.52 -11.85 1.62
CA GLU A 270 -19.81 -10.81 0.88
C GLU A 270 -20.07 -10.85 -0.63
N ILE A 271 -20.02 -9.68 -1.28
CA ILE A 271 -19.87 -9.58 -2.73
C ILE A 271 -18.43 -10.00 -3.07
N ASN A 272 -18.27 -11.06 -3.85
CA ASN A 272 -16.98 -11.66 -4.12
C ASN A 272 -16.03 -10.72 -4.87
N GLU A 273 -16.58 -9.97 -5.81
CA GLU A 273 -15.87 -9.16 -6.79
C GLU A 273 -15.25 -7.90 -6.19
N ILE A 274 -15.82 -7.36 -5.11
CA ILE A 274 -15.42 -6.06 -4.55
C ILE A 274 -14.95 -6.11 -3.09
N SER A 275 -15.13 -7.23 -2.39
CA SER A 275 -14.73 -7.36 -0.98
C SER A 275 -13.33 -7.95 -0.87
N ASP A 276 -12.46 -7.38 -0.03
CA ASP A 276 -11.10 -7.89 0.25
C ASP A 276 -11.10 -9.10 1.18
N ARG A 277 -12.15 -9.23 1.98
CA ARG A 277 -12.31 -10.28 2.99
C ARG A 277 -13.69 -10.91 2.86
N THR A 278 -13.79 -12.12 3.39
CA THR A 278 -15.05 -12.86 3.44
C THR A 278 -15.90 -12.36 4.60
N VAL A 279 -17.22 -12.54 4.50
CA VAL A 279 -18.15 -12.41 5.61
C VAL A 279 -18.84 -13.76 5.77
N LEU A 280 -18.31 -14.56 6.68
CA LEU A 280 -18.84 -15.90 6.94
C LEU A 280 -20.00 -15.79 7.92
N ALA A 281 -21.10 -16.50 7.66
CA ALA A 281 -22.22 -16.59 8.61
C ALA A 281 -22.65 -18.03 8.85
N TRP A 282 -23.08 -18.32 10.07
CA TRP A 282 -23.58 -19.63 10.48
C TRP A 282 -24.64 -19.50 11.56
N LEU A 283 -25.53 -20.48 11.63
CA LEU A 283 -26.59 -20.52 12.62
C LEU A 283 -26.20 -21.47 13.76
N ASP A 284 -26.13 -20.93 14.98
CA ASP A 284 -26.20 -21.74 16.20
C ASP A 284 -27.68 -21.99 16.51
N LYS A 285 -28.11 -23.24 16.37
CA LYS A 285 -29.50 -23.66 16.56
C LYS A 285 -29.90 -23.73 18.03
N ASP A 286 -28.95 -23.97 18.92
CA ASP A 286 -29.23 -24.09 20.35
C ASP A 286 -29.53 -22.71 20.95
N THR A 287 -28.82 -21.67 20.48
CA THR A 287 -29.01 -20.28 20.92
C THR A 287 -29.87 -19.45 19.96
N GLN A 288 -30.29 -20.03 18.84
CA GLN A 288 -31.03 -19.34 17.77
C GLN A 288 -30.31 -18.07 17.30
N THR A 289 -28.98 -18.12 17.23
CA THR A 289 -28.11 -16.99 16.90
C THR A 289 -27.49 -17.18 15.53
N LEU A 290 -27.78 -16.28 14.61
CA LEU A 290 -27.05 -16.14 13.35
C LEU A 290 -25.79 -15.31 13.62
N TYR A 291 -24.66 -16.00 13.73
CA TYR A 291 -23.37 -15.34 13.87
C TYR A 291 -22.81 -14.97 12.50
N TYR A 292 -22.07 -13.85 12.44
CA TYR A 292 -21.18 -13.56 11.33
C TYR A 292 -19.75 -13.26 11.80
N TYR A 293 -18.77 -13.54 10.94
CA TYR A 293 -17.35 -13.29 11.17
C TYR A 293 -16.69 -12.71 9.91
N SER A 294 -15.85 -11.70 10.11
CA SER A 294 -15.00 -11.15 9.07
C SER A 294 -13.73 -10.55 9.67
N GLU A 295 -12.64 -10.69 8.94
CA GLU A 295 -11.34 -10.04 9.21
C GLU A 295 -11.22 -8.67 8.53
N ALA A 296 -12.25 -8.20 7.83
CA ALA A 296 -12.26 -6.85 7.27
C ALA A 296 -12.14 -5.81 8.38
N GLU A 297 -11.35 -4.77 8.13
CA GLU A 297 -11.29 -3.60 9.00
C GLU A 297 -12.56 -2.76 8.89
N LYS A 298 -13.22 -2.81 7.73
CA LYS A 298 -14.48 -2.10 7.50
C LYS A 298 -15.51 -3.01 6.83
N LEU A 299 -16.71 -3.04 7.41
CA LEU A 299 -17.86 -3.74 6.85
C LEU A 299 -18.84 -2.72 6.30
N TYR A 300 -19.39 -2.96 5.12
CA TYR A 300 -20.42 -2.11 4.52
C TYR A 300 -21.70 -2.89 4.30
N LEU A 301 -22.82 -2.26 4.65
CA LEU A 301 -24.12 -2.65 4.12
C LEU A 301 -24.16 -2.36 2.61
N ASN A 302 -24.94 -3.16 1.88
CA ASN A 302 -25.06 -3.02 0.44
C ASN A 302 -25.72 -1.68 0.05
N PRO A 303 -25.35 -1.03 -1.08
CA PRO A 303 -26.08 0.13 -1.58
C PRO A 303 -27.59 -0.07 -1.75
N ASP A 304 -28.02 -1.31 -2.03
CA ASP A 304 -29.41 -1.74 -2.00
C ASP A 304 -29.62 -2.75 -0.86
N CYS A 305 -30.20 -2.25 0.23
CA CYS A 305 -30.59 -3.06 1.38
C CYS A 305 -32.09 -3.38 1.39
N SER A 306 -32.77 -3.25 0.24
CA SER A 306 -34.18 -3.59 0.17
C SER A 306 -34.43 -5.01 0.65
N ASP A 307 -35.43 -5.15 1.52
CA ASP A 307 -35.83 -6.41 2.15
C ASP A 307 -34.75 -7.19 2.95
N MET A 308 -33.52 -6.69 3.15
CA MET A 308 -32.40 -7.48 3.70
C MET A 308 -32.67 -8.16 5.06
N PHE A 309 -33.53 -7.58 5.91
CA PHE A 309 -33.97 -8.16 7.18
C PHE A 309 -35.51 -8.28 7.26
N SER A 310 -36.17 -8.30 6.10
CA SER A 310 -37.61 -8.44 6.01
C SER A 310 -38.02 -9.80 6.60
N TYR A 311 -39.06 -9.80 7.44
CA TYR A 311 -39.57 -11.01 8.12
C TYR A 311 -38.58 -11.72 9.06
N PHE A 312 -37.47 -11.06 9.48
CA PHE A 312 -36.61 -11.57 10.53
C PHE A 312 -37.33 -11.57 11.88
N GLY A 313 -37.42 -12.74 12.51
CA GLY A 313 -38.00 -12.91 13.85
C GLY A 313 -37.02 -12.60 14.98
N VAL A 314 -36.07 -11.69 14.74
CA VAL A 314 -34.97 -11.37 15.67
C VAL A 314 -35.47 -10.54 16.84
N GLU A 315 -35.08 -10.94 18.05
CA GLU A 315 -35.26 -10.16 19.26
C GLU A 315 -34.13 -9.13 19.44
N TYR A 316 -32.93 -9.47 18.93
CA TYR A 316 -31.73 -8.63 18.97
C TYR A 316 -31.01 -8.62 17.62
N LEU A 317 -30.71 -7.43 17.12
CA LEU A 317 -30.06 -7.19 15.82
C LEU A 317 -28.88 -6.22 16.00
N ASP A 318 -27.64 -6.72 15.93
CA ASP A 318 -26.44 -5.87 16.02
C ASP A 318 -25.87 -5.53 14.63
N LEU A 319 -26.20 -4.33 14.14
CA LEU A 319 -25.66 -3.77 12.91
C LEU A 319 -24.55 -2.73 13.14
N ARG A 320 -24.14 -2.46 14.38
CA ARG A 320 -23.14 -1.41 14.69
C ARG A 320 -21.80 -1.59 13.96
N PRO A 321 -21.32 -2.82 13.68
CA PRO A 321 -20.07 -3.00 12.93
C PRO A 321 -20.17 -2.66 11.43
N PHE A 322 -21.37 -2.49 10.87
CA PHE A 322 -21.55 -2.18 9.46
C PHE A 322 -21.73 -0.68 9.22
N ASP A 323 -20.99 -0.16 8.25
CA ASP A 323 -21.14 1.20 7.75
C ASP A 323 -22.30 1.26 6.74
N SER A 324 -23.28 2.11 7.02
CA SER A 324 -24.47 2.33 6.20
C SER A 324 -24.34 3.52 5.23
N SER A 325 -23.19 4.21 5.18
CA SER A 325 -23.02 5.45 4.40
C SER A 325 -23.18 5.25 2.89
N LYS A 326 -23.03 4.01 2.41
CA LYS A 326 -23.17 3.62 1.00
C LYS A 326 -24.62 3.28 0.61
N ILE A 327 -25.56 3.18 1.57
CA ILE A 327 -26.94 2.78 1.27
C ILE A 327 -27.67 3.88 0.50
N THR A 328 -28.33 3.48 -0.59
CA THR A 328 -29.17 4.33 -1.45
C THR A 328 -30.64 3.92 -1.43
N ASN A 329 -30.92 2.63 -1.19
CA ASN A 329 -32.26 2.05 -1.08
C ASN A 329 -32.40 1.26 0.23
N MET A 330 -33.38 1.61 1.05
CA MET A 330 -33.73 0.97 2.32
C MET A 330 -35.16 0.42 2.34
N ASN A 331 -35.84 0.38 1.19
CA ASN A 331 -37.23 -0.08 1.10
C ASN A 331 -37.46 -1.42 1.80
N PHE A 332 -38.41 -1.45 2.73
CA PHE A 332 -38.80 -2.67 3.46
C PHE A 332 -37.65 -3.41 4.18
N MET A 333 -36.48 -2.77 4.37
CA MET A 333 -35.29 -3.41 4.96
C MET A 333 -35.59 -4.09 6.30
N PHE A 334 -36.48 -3.51 7.11
CA PHE A 334 -36.91 -4.01 8.43
C PHE A 334 -38.41 -4.34 8.48
N ALA A 335 -39.05 -4.59 7.33
CA ALA A 335 -40.48 -4.85 7.28
C ALA A 335 -40.82 -6.18 7.98
N ASN A 336 -41.99 -6.23 8.63
CA ASN A 336 -42.53 -7.45 9.25
C ASN A 336 -41.64 -8.11 10.32
N MET A 337 -40.75 -7.35 10.97
CA MET A 337 -39.97 -7.80 12.12
C MET A 337 -40.79 -7.75 13.42
N TYR A 338 -41.75 -8.66 13.57
CA TYR A 338 -42.75 -8.60 14.65
C TYR A 338 -42.20 -8.86 16.06
N ASP A 339 -41.06 -9.56 16.17
CA ASP A 339 -40.47 -9.99 17.45
C ASP A 339 -39.37 -9.03 17.95
N ALA A 340 -39.02 -8.00 17.17
CA ALA A 340 -37.96 -7.06 17.53
C ALA A 340 -38.33 -6.23 18.76
N LYS A 341 -37.53 -6.34 19.83
CA LYS A 341 -37.76 -5.62 21.09
C LYS A 341 -37.06 -4.26 21.12
N GLU A 342 -35.86 -4.20 20.57
CA GLU A 342 -35.03 -2.99 20.51
C GLU A 342 -34.11 -3.07 19.28
N ILE A 343 -34.08 -2.02 18.48
CA ILE A 343 -33.11 -1.86 17.38
C ILE A 343 -32.45 -0.49 17.54
N ASP A 344 -31.11 -0.49 17.64
CA ASP A 344 -30.32 0.73 17.76
C ASP A 344 -29.91 1.25 16.37
N PHE A 345 -30.51 2.36 15.96
CA PHE A 345 -30.22 3.05 14.71
C PHE A 345 -29.31 4.29 14.89
N SER A 346 -28.75 4.53 16.08
CA SER A 346 -27.99 5.75 16.37
C SER A 346 -26.73 5.93 15.50
N HIS A 347 -26.23 4.84 14.92
CA HIS A 347 -25.05 4.83 14.04
C HIS A 347 -25.39 4.79 12.54
N PHE A 348 -26.67 4.73 12.16
CA PHE A 348 -27.05 4.72 10.76
C PHE A 348 -26.82 6.10 10.12
N ASP A 349 -25.94 6.12 9.12
CA ASP A 349 -25.82 7.19 8.15
C ASP A 349 -26.82 6.99 7.01
N THR A 350 -27.87 7.82 6.98
CA THR A 350 -28.91 7.81 5.95
C THR A 350 -28.76 8.93 4.92
N ARG A 351 -27.62 9.63 4.88
CA ARG A 351 -27.42 10.81 4.01
C ARG A 351 -27.48 10.48 2.52
N SER A 352 -27.15 9.26 2.15
CA SER A 352 -27.11 8.78 0.76
C SER A 352 -28.42 8.11 0.31
N VAL A 353 -29.38 7.93 1.23
CA VAL A 353 -30.61 7.18 0.99
C VAL A 353 -31.60 8.03 0.20
N THR A 354 -32.08 7.48 -0.91
CA THR A 354 -33.07 8.13 -1.79
C THR A 354 -34.45 7.45 -1.76
N ASP A 355 -34.51 6.23 -1.22
CA ASP A 355 -35.72 5.40 -1.15
C ASP A 355 -35.74 4.65 0.21
N MET A 356 -36.84 4.72 0.98
CA MET A 356 -36.94 4.30 2.39
C MET A 356 -38.18 3.48 2.70
#